data_AF-A0A944P954-F1
#
_entry.id   AF-A0A944P954-F1
#
_cell.length_a   1.000
_cell.length_b   1.000
_cell.length_c   1.000
_cell.angle_alpha   90.00
_cell.angle_beta   90.00
_cell.angle_gamma   90.00
#
_symmetry.space_group_name_H-M   'P 1'
#
loop_
_entity.id
_entity.type
_entity.pdbx_description
1 polymer ?
#
loop_
_entity_poly.entity_id
_entity_poly.type
_entity_poly.pdbx_seq_one_letter_code
_entity_poly.pdbx_strand_id
1 'polypeptide(L)'
;MAGSDQHQGAPDGKAATEDGSQPTTAVRKRRPKGKSRPRDKKQRPAQSVRLNEREHTVIQAGADAVGMSVAGFLAHSALAAARDQTRTAATIAADQDILTELFATGRKLGWAGSNLNQMTKALNSGGDIARIEETLTAVRHAATATRTAVERINNRTKDETA
;
A
#
# COMPACT_ATOMS: atom_id res chain seq x y z
N MET A 1 -52.71 10.32 -29.08
CA MET A 1 -51.50 10.04 -29.87
C MET A 1 -50.80 8.86 -29.20
N ALA A 2 -51.15 7.62 -29.59
CA ALA A 2 -50.53 6.87 -30.71
C ALA A 2 -49.07 6.55 -30.34
N GLY A 3 -48.76 5.33 -29.88
CA GLY A 3 -48.67 4.10 -30.71
C GLY A 3 -47.19 3.94 -31.10
N SER A 4 -46.51 2.80 -31.14
CA SER A 4 -46.83 1.37 -31.17
C SER A 4 -45.48 0.67 -30.95
N ASP A 5 -45.37 -0.44 -30.23
CA ASP A 5 -45.53 -1.80 -30.73
C ASP A 5 -44.83 -2.10 -32.08
N GLN A 6 -44.33 -3.35 -32.17
CA GLN A 6 -43.88 -4.07 -33.36
C GLN A 6 -42.40 -3.91 -33.75
N HIS A 7 -41.66 -4.91 -34.22
CA HIS A 7 -41.74 -6.37 -34.27
C HIS A 7 -40.36 -6.84 -34.80
N GLN A 8 -40.02 -8.11 -34.58
CA GLN A 8 -38.93 -8.81 -35.25
C GLN A 8 -39.13 -8.90 -36.77
N GLY A 9 -38.01 -8.93 -37.52
CA GLY A 9 -37.89 -9.39 -38.92
C GLY A 9 -36.69 -8.70 -39.57
N ALA A 10 -35.49 -9.30 -39.65
CA ALA A 10 -35.03 -10.34 -40.60
C ALA A 10 -34.81 -9.79 -42.05
N PRO A 11 -34.10 -10.49 -42.96
CA PRO A 11 -32.71 -10.21 -43.33
C PRO A 11 -32.50 -9.94 -44.84
N ASP A 12 -31.52 -9.11 -45.19
CA ASP A 12 -30.95 -9.04 -46.55
C ASP A 12 -29.46 -9.38 -46.43
N GLY A 13 -28.80 -10.26 -47.19
CA GLY A 13 -29.13 -10.89 -48.46
C GLY A 13 -27.82 -11.12 -49.22
N LYS A 14 -27.21 -12.30 -49.01
CA LYS A 14 -26.33 -13.06 -49.95
C LYS A 14 -24.99 -12.45 -50.44
N ALA A 15 -23.88 -13.10 -50.06
CA ALA A 15 -22.89 -13.67 -51.00
C ALA A 15 -22.10 -14.80 -50.31
N ALA A 16 -22.05 -15.98 -50.95
CA ALA A 16 -21.18 -17.13 -50.63
C ALA A 16 -19.71 -16.76 -50.98
N THR A 17 -18.65 -17.33 -50.41
CA THR A 17 -18.26 -18.75 -50.33
C THR A 17 -17.11 -18.96 -49.31
N GLU A 18 -16.88 -20.23 -48.96
CA GLU A 18 -15.63 -20.83 -48.45
C GLU A 18 -15.23 -20.53 -47.00
N ASP A 19 -15.54 -21.44 -46.08
CA ASP A 19 -14.80 -22.66 -45.71
C ASP A 19 -13.86 -22.41 -44.52
N GLY A 20 -14.04 -23.22 -43.48
CA GLY A 20 -13.43 -23.02 -42.17
C GLY A 20 -14.26 -23.66 -41.07
N SER A 21 -14.38 -24.98 -41.09
CA SER A 21 -14.99 -25.77 -40.03
C SER A 21 -14.23 -25.61 -38.70
N GLN A 22 -14.92 -25.17 -37.64
CA GLN A 22 -14.47 -25.31 -36.25
C GLN A 22 -15.58 -25.97 -35.41
N PRO A 23 -15.24 -26.87 -34.46
CA PRO A 23 -16.17 -27.85 -33.93
C PRO A 23 -17.10 -27.28 -32.85
N THR A 24 -18.38 -27.66 -32.99
CA THR A 24 -19.47 -27.76 -32.01
C THR A 24 -19.24 -27.15 -30.63
N THR A 25 -19.96 -26.05 -30.38
CA THR A 25 -20.24 -25.44 -29.08
C THR A 25 -20.76 -26.48 -28.07
N ALA A 26 -19.89 -26.96 -27.19
CA ALA A 26 -20.30 -27.67 -26.00
C ALA A 26 -21.09 -26.71 -25.09
N VAL A 27 -22.42 -26.80 -25.17
CA VAL A 27 -23.35 -26.05 -24.32
C VAL A 27 -23.05 -26.40 -22.85
N ARG A 28 -22.32 -25.51 -22.17
CA ARG A 28 -22.15 -25.57 -20.71
C ARG A 28 -23.54 -25.40 -20.07
N LYS A 29 -24.16 -26.51 -19.66
CA LYS A 29 -25.42 -26.49 -18.89
C LYS A 29 -25.23 -25.63 -17.64
N ARG A 30 -25.83 -24.44 -17.63
CA ARG A 30 -25.83 -23.55 -16.46
C ARG A 30 -26.59 -24.26 -15.34
N ARG A 31 -25.92 -24.58 -14.23
CA ARG A 31 -26.57 -25.11 -13.03
C ARG A 31 -27.64 -24.11 -12.57
N PRO A 32 -28.86 -24.56 -12.19
CA PRO A 32 -29.92 -23.67 -11.76
C PRO A 32 -29.46 -22.88 -10.53
N LYS A 33 -29.62 -21.55 -10.60
CA LYS A 33 -29.31 -20.64 -9.50
C LYS A 33 -30.23 -21.02 -8.33
N GLY A 34 -29.67 -21.61 -7.28
CA GLY A 34 -30.41 -21.94 -6.06
C GLY A 34 -31.13 -20.69 -5.53
N LYS A 35 -32.34 -20.88 -5.02
CA LYS A 35 -33.17 -19.79 -4.45
C LYS A 35 -32.34 -19.01 -3.44
N SER A 36 -32.24 -17.69 -3.63
CA SER A 36 -31.58 -16.80 -2.68
C SER A 36 -32.23 -16.98 -1.31
N ARG A 37 -31.47 -17.45 -0.33
CA ARG A 37 -31.97 -17.53 1.04
C ARG A 37 -32.36 -16.10 1.49
N PRO A 38 -33.48 -15.91 2.22
CA PRO A 38 -33.79 -14.63 2.82
C PRO A 38 -32.65 -14.26 3.77
N ARG A 39 -31.79 -13.33 3.35
CA ARG A 39 -30.74 -12.79 4.21
C ARG A 39 -31.37 -11.66 5.01
N ASP A 40 -31.27 -11.75 6.33
CA ASP A 40 -31.65 -10.64 7.19
C ASP A 40 -30.93 -9.37 6.69
N LYS A 41 -31.70 -8.29 6.46
CA LYS A 41 -31.21 -7.11 5.73
C LYS A 41 -30.16 -6.32 6.52
N LYS A 42 -30.00 -6.60 7.82
CA LYS A 42 -29.01 -5.98 8.69
C LYS A 42 -27.69 -6.77 8.64
N GLN A 43 -26.93 -6.57 7.56
CA GLN A 43 -25.53 -7.03 7.55
C GLN A 43 -24.74 -6.23 8.59
N ARG A 44 -23.86 -6.90 9.35
CA ARG A 44 -22.92 -6.21 10.24
C ARG A 44 -21.95 -5.37 9.39
N PRO A 45 -21.52 -4.19 9.86
CA PRO A 45 -20.48 -3.43 9.20
C PRO A 45 -19.24 -4.32 9.03
N ALA A 46 -18.73 -4.40 7.80
CA ALA A 46 -17.53 -5.16 7.46
C ALA A 46 -16.44 -4.18 7.04
N GLN A 47 -15.23 -4.38 7.57
CA GLN A 47 -14.04 -3.61 7.21
C GLN A 47 -13.00 -4.55 6.60
N SER A 48 -12.45 -4.17 5.45
CA SER A 48 -11.36 -4.90 4.79
C SER A 48 -10.04 -4.21 5.06
N VAL A 49 -9.04 -4.96 5.52
CA VAL A 49 -7.65 -4.48 5.69
C VAL A 49 -6.78 -5.13 4.61
N ARG A 50 -5.84 -4.38 4.06
CA ARG A 50 -4.82 -4.89 3.14
C ARG A 50 -3.54 -5.07 3.93
N LEU A 51 -2.96 -6.26 3.84
CA LEU A 51 -1.74 -6.64 4.52
C LEU A 51 -0.72 -7.06 3.46
N ASN A 52 0.53 -6.68 3.68
CA ASN A 52 1.64 -7.31 2.98
C ASN A 52 1.93 -8.71 3.57
N GLU A 53 2.79 -9.49 2.91
CA GLU A 53 3.08 -10.87 3.31
C GLU A 53 3.66 -10.98 4.73
N ARG A 54 4.50 -10.01 5.13
CA ARG A 54 5.12 -9.98 6.47
C ARG A 54 4.09 -9.68 7.54
N GLU A 55 3.28 -8.65 7.34
CA GLU A 55 2.19 -8.28 8.24
C GLU A 55 1.20 -9.44 8.39
N HIS A 56 0.84 -10.08 7.28
CA HIS A 56 -0.04 -11.25 7.29
C HIS A 56 0.56 -12.39 8.12
N THR A 57 1.86 -12.69 7.93
CA THR A 57 2.54 -13.75 8.68
C THR A 57 2.56 -13.48 10.20
N VAL A 58 2.87 -12.24 10.60
CA VAL A 58 2.86 -11.85 12.02
C VAL A 58 1.46 -11.98 12.62
N ILE A 59 0.45 -11.51 11.91
CA ILE A 59 -0.95 -11.58 12.36
C ILE A 59 -1.43 -13.04 12.41
N GLN A 60 -1.07 -13.86 11.43
CA GLN A 60 -1.42 -15.28 11.37
C GLN A 60 -0.81 -16.03 12.57
N ALA A 61 0.48 -15.83 12.85
CA ALA A 61 1.13 -16.44 13.99
C ALA A 61 0.48 -16.03 15.32
N GLY A 62 0.12 -14.75 15.48
CA GLY A 62 -0.62 -14.27 16.65
C GLY A 62 -1.99 -14.90 16.79
N ALA A 63 -2.73 -15.04 15.69
CA ALA A 63 -4.04 -15.69 15.67
C ALA A 63 -3.95 -17.19 16.02
N ASP A 64 -2.97 -17.89 15.46
CA ASP A 64 -2.71 -19.31 15.74
C ASP A 64 -2.35 -19.54 17.22
N ALA A 65 -1.53 -18.66 17.80
CA ALA A 65 -1.13 -18.74 19.20
C ALA A 65 -2.31 -18.65 20.18
N VAL A 66 -3.40 -17.95 19.81
CA VAL A 66 -4.61 -17.83 20.63
C VAL A 66 -5.78 -18.67 20.10
N GLY A 67 -5.57 -19.51 19.08
CA GLY A 67 -6.59 -20.37 18.49
C GLY A 67 -7.75 -19.61 17.82
N MET A 68 -7.49 -18.41 17.29
CA MET A 68 -8.48 -17.59 16.59
C MET A 68 -8.28 -17.62 15.09
N SER A 69 -9.34 -17.33 14.33
CA SER A 69 -9.17 -16.96 12.92
C SER A 69 -8.48 -15.60 12.81
N VAL A 70 -7.75 -15.35 11.72
CA VAL A 70 -7.12 -14.05 11.44
C VAL A 70 -8.09 -12.89 11.59
N ALA A 71 -9.30 -13.01 11.01
CA ALA A 71 -10.32 -11.98 11.11
C ALA A 71 -10.83 -11.77 12.55
N GLY A 72 -10.98 -12.85 13.32
CA GLY A 72 -11.37 -12.79 14.73
C GLY A 72 -10.29 -12.14 15.60
N PHE A 73 -9.03 -12.51 15.38
CA PHE A 73 -7.88 -11.92 16.04
C PHE A 73 -7.77 -10.42 15.74
N LEU A 74 -7.86 -10.02 14.47
CA LEU A 74 -7.87 -8.61 14.08
C LEU A 74 -9.00 -7.81 14.76
N ALA A 75 -10.21 -8.37 14.78
CA ALA A 75 -11.35 -7.72 15.44
C ALA A 75 -11.14 -7.59 16.96
N HIS A 76 -10.63 -8.64 17.60
CA HIS A 76 -10.35 -8.65 19.04
C HIS A 76 -9.26 -7.63 19.39
N SER A 77 -8.14 -7.66 18.67
CA SER A 77 -7.00 -6.75 18.88
C SER A 77 -7.39 -5.30 18.64
N ALA A 78 -8.14 -5.00 17.57
CA ALA A 78 -8.63 -3.65 17.31
C ALA A 78 -9.57 -3.15 18.42
N LEU A 79 -10.43 -4.02 18.95
CA LEU A 79 -11.34 -3.66 20.03
C LEU A 79 -10.62 -3.51 21.38
N ALA A 80 -9.59 -4.32 21.63
CA ALA A 80 -8.71 -4.15 22.80
C ALA A 80 -7.95 -2.82 22.74
N ALA A 81 -7.36 -2.48 21.59
CA ALA A 81 -6.69 -1.20 21.37
C ALA A 81 -7.65 -0.01 21.52
N ALA A 82 -8.88 -0.12 21.00
CA ALA A 82 -9.90 0.93 21.15
C ALA A 82 -10.33 1.15 22.62
N ARG A 83 -10.27 0.11 23.45
CA ARG A 83 -10.55 0.22 24.89
C ARG A 83 -9.41 0.90 25.65
N ASP A 84 -8.17 0.67 25.26
CA ASP A 84 -6.98 1.33 25.82
C ASP A 84 -6.49 2.46 24.89
N GLN A 85 -7.31 3.51 24.78
CA GLN A 85 -7.08 4.59 23.82
C GLN A 85 -5.80 5.38 24.13
N THR A 86 -5.48 5.59 25.41
CA THR A 86 -4.30 6.36 25.83
C THR A 86 -3.01 5.65 25.42
N ARG A 87 -2.89 4.35 25.70
CA ARG A 87 -1.70 3.57 25.31
C ARG A 87 -1.59 3.46 23.79
N THR A 88 -2.71 3.22 23.12
CA THR A 88 -2.74 3.12 21.66
C THR A 88 -2.31 4.44 21.01
N ALA A 89 -2.82 5.58 21.49
CA ALA A 89 -2.43 6.90 20.99
C ALA A 89 -0.94 7.18 21.23
N ALA A 90 -0.41 6.85 22.40
CA ALA A 90 1.02 7.02 22.71
C ALA A 90 1.91 6.18 21.78
N THR A 91 1.52 4.94 21.48
CA THR A 91 2.26 4.05 20.59
C THR A 91 2.28 4.60 19.16
N ILE A 92 1.11 5.00 18.64
CA ILE A 92 0.98 5.60 17.29
C ILE A 92 1.79 6.91 17.20
N ALA A 93 1.73 7.75 18.23
CA ALA A 93 2.47 9.01 18.25
C ALA A 93 3.99 8.77 18.22
N ALA A 94 4.49 7.81 19.02
CA ALA A 94 5.91 7.47 19.03
C ALA A 94 6.40 7.02 17.63
N ASP A 95 5.62 6.21 16.91
CA ASP A 95 5.95 5.79 15.55
C ASP A 95 5.99 6.98 14.58
N GLN A 96 5.04 7.91 14.69
CA GLN A 96 4.97 9.10 13.85
C GLN A 96 6.10 10.09 14.15
N ASP A 97 6.53 10.21 15.40
CA ASP A 97 7.65 11.06 15.80
C ASP A 97 8.95 10.56 15.15
N ILE A 98 9.19 9.25 15.14
CA ILE A 98 10.35 8.63 14.48
C ILE A 98 10.35 8.93 12.98
N LEU A 99 9.20 8.76 12.31
CA LEU A 99 9.09 9.07 10.88
C LEU A 99 9.30 10.57 10.61
N THR A 100 8.75 11.42 11.46
CA THR A 100 8.91 12.88 11.37
C THR A 100 10.37 13.28 11.51
N GLU A 101 11.10 12.70 12.46
CA GLU A 101 12.53 12.93 12.66
C GLU A 101 13.33 12.46 11.44
N LEU A 102 13.01 11.28 10.90
CA LEU A 102 13.64 10.75 9.69
C LEU A 102 13.44 11.69 8.49
N PHE A 103 12.21 12.14 8.24
CA PHE A 103 11.93 13.07 7.13
C PHE A 103 12.52 14.47 7.35
N ALA A 104 12.61 14.94 8.59
CA ALA A 104 13.31 16.18 8.91
C ALA A 104 14.81 16.08 8.57
N THR A 105 15.41 14.93 8.88
CA THR A 105 16.80 14.65 8.58
C THR A 105 17.04 14.51 7.06
N GLY A 106 16.17 13.79 6.35
CA GLY A 106 16.22 13.68 4.89
C GLY A 106 16.09 15.03 4.17
N ARG A 107 15.24 15.94 4.67
CA ARG A 107 15.14 17.32 4.15
C ARG A 107 16.43 18.11 4.31
N LYS A 108 17.10 18.01 5.46
CA LYS A 108 18.41 18.65 5.69
C LYS A 108 19.46 18.14 4.71
N LEU A 109 19.47 16.84 4.43
CA LEU A 109 20.36 16.23 3.45
C LEU A 109 20.06 16.70 2.02
N GLY A 110 18.78 16.82 1.64
CA GLY A 110 18.38 17.36 0.35
C GLY A 110 18.87 18.80 0.13
N TRP A 111 18.79 19.65 1.16
CA TRP A 111 19.34 21.01 1.12
C TRP A 111 20.86 21.01 0.95
N ALA A 112 21.55 20.15 1.70
CA ALA A 112 23.00 19.98 1.59
C ALA A 112 23.44 19.55 0.18
N GLY A 113 22.72 18.60 -0.44
CA GLY A 113 22.96 18.17 -1.82
C GLY A 113 22.73 19.28 -2.85
N SER A 114 21.67 20.08 -2.69
CA SER A 114 21.42 21.24 -3.55
C SER A 114 22.56 22.27 -3.47
N ASN A 115 23.05 22.56 -2.27
CA ASN A 115 24.17 23.48 -2.07
C ASN A 115 25.45 22.94 -2.73
N LEU A 116 25.74 21.65 -2.61
CA LEU A 116 26.88 21.02 -3.29
C LEU A 116 26.76 21.13 -4.83
N ASN A 117 25.56 20.93 -5.38
CA ASN A 117 25.32 21.09 -6.81
C ASN A 117 25.56 22.53 -7.27
N GLN A 118 25.14 23.51 -6.47
CA GLN A 118 25.40 24.93 -6.73
C GLN A 118 26.90 25.25 -6.67
N MET A 119 27.64 24.67 -5.72
CA MET A 119 29.09 24.83 -5.60
C MET A 119 29.85 24.21 -6.77
N THR A 120 29.45 23.03 -7.21
CA THR A 120 30.01 22.38 -8.41
C THR A 120 29.84 23.28 -9.63
N LYS A 121 28.66 23.88 -9.79
CA LYS A 121 28.39 24.83 -10.87
C LYS A 121 29.26 26.10 -10.76
N ALA A 122 29.43 26.64 -9.55
CA ALA A 122 30.29 27.80 -9.31
C ALA A 122 31.77 27.51 -9.59
N LEU A 123 32.26 26.34 -9.18
CA LEU A 123 33.63 25.89 -9.46
C LEU A 123 33.87 25.69 -10.96
N ASN A 124 32.94 25.04 -11.66
CA ASN A 124 32.98 24.91 -13.12
C ASN A 124 32.95 26.27 -13.85
N SER A 125 32.58 27.35 -13.15
CA SER A 125 32.58 28.72 -13.67
C SER A 125 33.81 29.54 -13.23
N GLY A 126 34.81 28.92 -12.59
CA GLY A 126 36.03 29.59 -12.12
C GLY A 126 35.93 30.25 -10.74
N GLY A 127 34.93 29.89 -9.92
CA GLY A 127 34.71 30.43 -8.57
C GLY A 127 35.65 29.87 -7.48
N ASP A 128 35.69 30.56 -6.33
CA ASP A 128 36.60 30.32 -5.20
C ASP A 128 36.38 28.96 -4.47
N ILE A 129 37.49 28.28 -4.15
CA ILE A 129 37.58 26.89 -3.68
C ILE A 129 37.47 26.77 -2.16
N ALA A 130 37.86 27.81 -1.40
CA ALA A 130 37.96 27.72 0.07
C ALA A 130 36.62 27.50 0.78
N ARG A 131 35.51 28.01 0.21
CA ARG A 131 34.14 27.84 0.74
C ARG A 131 33.57 26.42 0.55
N ILE A 132 34.21 25.61 -0.30
CA ILE A 132 33.72 24.30 -0.72
C ILE A 132 34.02 23.23 0.33
N GLU A 133 35.20 23.25 0.94
CA GLU A 133 35.64 22.23 1.92
C GLU A 133 34.82 22.26 3.23
N GLU A 134 34.53 23.45 3.76
CA GLU A 134 33.68 23.60 4.95
C GLU A 134 32.27 23.06 4.72
N THR A 135 31.71 23.38 3.55
CA THR A 135 30.36 22.94 3.19
C THR A 135 30.30 21.44 2.91
N LEU A 136 31.32 20.89 2.26
CA LEU A 136 31.45 19.45 2.02
C LEU A 136 31.56 18.67 3.34
N THR A 137 32.28 19.22 4.32
CA THR A 137 32.40 18.66 5.66
C THR A 137 31.05 18.65 6.39
N ALA A 138 30.30 19.76 6.33
CA ALA A 138 28.95 19.84 6.89
C ALA A 138 27.97 18.85 6.22
N VAL A 139 28.04 18.71 4.88
CA VAL A 139 27.23 17.75 4.12
C VAL A 139 27.55 16.31 4.53
N ARG A 140 28.85 15.96 4.62
CA ARG A 140 29.28 14.63 5.07
C ARG A 140 28.80 14.33 6.49
N HIS A 141 28.92 15.30 7.41
CA HIS A 141 28.43 15.14 8.78
C HIS A 141 26.91 14.90 8.83
N ALA A 142 26.13 15.67 8.05
CA ALA A 142 24.69 15.47 7.94
C ALA A 142 24.32 14.10 7.35
N ALA A 143 25.04 13.64 6.31
CA ALA A 143 24.83 12.34 5.70
C ALA A 143 25.14 11.19 6.68
N THR A 144 26.23 11.29 7.45
CA THR A 144 26.60 10.30 8.48
C THR A 144 25.55 10.24 9.59
N ALA A 145 25.11 11.39 10.10
CA ALA A 145 24.05 11.44 11.11
C ALA A 145 22.74 10.82 10.60
N THR A 146 22.40 11.04 9.33
CA THR A 146 21.24 10.40 8.67
C THR A 146 21.38 8.88 8.62
N ARG A 147 22.57 8.38 8.22
CA ARG A 147 22.85 6.93 8.18
C ARG A 147 22.72 6.30 9.57
N THR A 148 23.32 6.92 10.59
CA THR A 148 23.23 6.42 11.97
C THR A 148 21.79 6.39 12.48
N ALA A 149 20.97 7.40 12.14
CA ALA A 149 19.56 7.42 12.50
C ALA A 149 18.78 6.27 11.84
N VAL A 150 19.02 6.00 10.55
CA VAL A 150 18.41 4.88 9.82
C VAL A 150 18.85 3.53 10.41
N GLU A 151 20.13 3.38 10.76
CA GLU A 151 20.64 2.17 11.41
C GLU A 151 19.98 1.93 12.77
N ARG A 152 19.76 2.97 13.59
CA ARG A 152 19.04 2.84 14.86
C ARG A 152 17.61 2.36 14.68
N ILE A 153 16.89 2.92 13.69
CA ILE A 153 15.52 2.49 13.37
C ILE A 153 15.51 1.02 12.95
N ASN A 154 16.43 0.63 12.08
CA ASN A 154 16.50 -0.72 11.53
C ASN A 154 16.98 -1.78 12.56
N ASN A 155 17.69 -1.36 13.60
CA ASN A 155 18.10 -2.25 14.69
C ASN A 155 16.98 -2.42 15.73
N ARG A 156 16.22 -1.34 16.03
CA ARG A 156 15.03 -1.45 16.89
C ARG A 156 13.99 -2.44 16.33
N THR A 157 13.74 -2.40 15.02
CA THR A 157 12.81 -3.33 14.38
C THR A 157 13.29 -4.79 14.39
N LYS A 158 14.60 -5.03 14.49
CA LYS A 158 15.16 -6.39 14.67
C LYS A 158 15.00 -6.89 16.10
N ASP A 159 15.19 -6.02 17.09
CA ASP A 159 15.03 -6.37 18.51
C ASP A 159 13.56 -6.62 18.88
N GLU A 160 12.61 -5.98 18.21
CA GLU A 160 11.17 -6.25 18.36
C GLU A 160 10.69 -7.54 17.65
N THR A 161 11.52 -8.11 16.77
CA THR A 161 11.20 -9.31 15.99
C THR A 161 11.99 -10.56 16.40
N ALA A 162 12.82 -10.47 17.44
CA ALA A 162 13.60 -11.55 18.04
C ALA A 162 12.96 -12.05 19.35
#